data_AF-A0A2I0VIN7-F1
#
_entry.id   AF-A0A2I0VIN7-F1
#
_cell.length_a   1.000
_cell.length_b   1.000
_cell.length_c   1.000
_cell.angle_alpha   90.00
_cell.angle_beta   90.00
_cell.angle_gamma   90.00
#
_symmetry.space_group_name_H-M   'P 1'
#
loop_
_entity.id
_entity.type
_entity.pdbx_description
1 polymer ?
#
loop_
_entity_poly.entity_id
_entity_poly.type
_entity_poly.pdbx_seq_one_letter_code
_entity_poly.pdbx_strand_id
1 'polypeptide(L)'
;MFIGGKKYATTVDTLTQREPYSMLAAMFSGRHNVCRDSETGMVFVDRDGKQFRHILNWLRDGILPTLTNVEYQELLREAEYYQLLELIKYIKSNMCKKKGEDILEAELTRKEIIKIIQSSKIRFRGVNLSGLNLSKLVSFKSI
;
A
#
# COMPACT_ATOMS: atom_id res chain seq x y z
N MET A 1 22.59 -10.15 8.98
CA MET A 1 21.49 -10.89 8.34
C MET A 1 21.77 -11.00 6.86
N PHE A 2 21.41 -12.13 6.24
CA PHE A 2 21.52 -12.35 4.80
C PHE A 2 20.14 -12.65 4.24
N ILE A 3 19.64 -11.83 3.31
CA ILE A 3 18.24 -11.83 2.89
C ILE A 3 18.19 -11.82 1.37
N GLY A 4 17.76 -12.93 0.77
CA GLY A 4 17.64 -13.09 -0.69
C GLY A 4 18.88 -12.65 -1.45
N GLY A 5 20.08 -13.05 -0.99
CA GLY A 5 21.34 -12.67 -1.63
C GLY A 5 21.98 -11.37 -1.12
N LYS A 6 21.34 -10.61 -0.22
CA LYS A 6 21.85 -9.31 0.26
C LYS A 6 22.21 -9.32 1.74
N LYS A 7 23.39 -8.76 2.07
CA LYS A 7 23.84 -8.56 3.46
C LYS A 7 23.21 -7.31 4.07
N TYR A 8 22.67 -7.47 5.27
CA TYR A 8 22.11 -6.42 6.10
C TYR A 8 22.72 -6.44 7.50
N ALA A 9 23.17 -5.26 7.95
CA ALA A 9 23.65 -5.02 9.30
C ALA A 9 22.68 -4.07 10.02
N THR A 10 22.27 -4.44 11.23
CA THR A 10 21.36 -3.67 12.08
C THR A 10 21.46 -4.17 13.52
N THR A 11 20.83 -3.47 14.46
CA THR A 11 20.77 -3.87 15.88
C THR A 11 19.52 -4.69 16.19
N VAL A 12 19.57 -5.48 17.26
CA VAL A 12 18.39 -6.19 17.81
C VAL A 12 17.28 -5.21 18.17
N ASP A 13 17.65 -4.07 18.75
CA ASP A 13 16.75 -2.96 19.08
C ASP A 13 15.92 -2.51 17.87
N THR A 14 16.58 -2.31 16.72
CA THR A 14 15.87 -1.93 15.48
C THR A 14 14.81 -2.96 15.10
N LEU A 15 15.12 -4.26 15.26
CA LEU A 15 14.24 -5.35 14.85
C LEU A 15 13.10 -5.62 15.84
N THR A 16 13.16 -5.06 17.05
CA THR A 16 12.28 -5.44 18.18
C THR A 16 11.46 -4.28 18.73
N GLN A 17 11.92 -3.03 18.63
CA GLN A 17 11.29 -1.92 19.35
C GLN A 17 9.99 -1.41 18.71
N ARG A 18 9.99 -1.15 17.40
CA ARG A 18 8.84 -0.51 16.74
C ARG A 18 7.64 -1.42 16.63
N GLU A 19 7.86 -2.66 16.19
CA GLU A 19 6.80 -3.66 16.03
C GLU A 19 7.12 -4.90 16.88
N PRO A 20 6.90 -4.83 18.21
CA PRO A 20 7.33 -5.86 19.16
C PRO A 20 6.61 -7.21 19.00
N TYR A 21 5.50 -7.22 18.26
CA TYR A 21 4.73 -8.44 17.95
C TYR A 21 5.00 -8.99 16.55
N SER A 22 5.97 -8.42 15.83
CA SER A 22 6.34 -8.89 14.50
C SER A 22 7.13 -10.19 14.54
N MET A 23 7.19 -10.88 13.39
CA MET A 23 8.04 -12.07 13.22
C MET A 23 9.51 -11.75 13.51
N LEU A 24 10.00 -10.58 13.06
CA LEU A 24 11.37 -10.14 13.32
C LEU A 24 11.61 -9.93 14.81
N ALA A 25 10.68 -9.31 15.53
CA ALA A 25 10.78 -9.16 16.96
C ALA A 25 10.84 -10.53 17.67
N ALA A 26 10.00 -11.49 17.26
CA ALA A 26 10.03 -12.84 17.80
C ALA A 26 11.36 -13.56 17.52
N MET A 27 11.86 -13.51 16.28
CA MET A 27 13.15 -14.09 15.87
C MET A 27 14.32 -13.54 16.70
N PHE A 28 14.33 -12.23 16.97
CA PHE A 28 15.44 -11.56 17.64
C PHE A 28 15.19 -11.29 19.14
N SER A 29 14.09 -11.78 19.70
CA SER A 29 13.74 -11.67 21.13
C SER A 29 14.65 -12.47 22.07
N GLY A 30 15.47 -13.39 21.52
CA GLY A 30 16.24 -14.36 22.29
C GLY A 30 15.41 -15.54 22.82
N ARG A 31 14.08 -15.54 22.61
CA ARG A 31 13.18 -16.61 23.07
C ARG A 31 13.02 -17.75 22.08
N HIS A 32 13.50 -17.60 20.85
CA HIS A 32 13.32 -18.56 19.76
C HIS A 32 14.67 -18.96 19.18
N ASN A 33 14.81 -20.25 18.86
CA ASN A 33 15.99 -20.76 18.15
C ASN A 33 15.91 -20.38 16.68
N VAL A 34 16.56 -19.27 16.32
CA VAL A 34 16.76 -18.89 14.92
C VAL A 34 18.00 -19.62 14.41
N CYS A 35 17.86 -20.34 13.29
CA CYS A 35 18.99 -20.94 12.60
C CYS A 35 19.96 -19.83 12.18
N ARG A 36 21.17 -19.88 12.75
CA ARG A 36 22.29 -19.00 12.43
C ARG A 36 23.34 -19.83 11.71
N ASP A 37 23.99 -19.21 10.75
CA ASP A 37 25.17 -19.76 10.13
C ASP A 37 26.25 -20.02 11.20
N SER A 38 26.85 -21.22 11.18
CA SER A 38 27.76 -21.68 12.25
C SER A 38 29.10 -20.95 12.24
N GLU A 39 29.54 -20.47 11.07
CA GLU A 39 30.83 -19.78 10.92
C GLU A 39 30.69 -18.27 11.17
N THR A 40 29.68 -17.65 10.56
CA THR A 40 29.51 -16.19 10.55
C THR A 40 28.51 -15.67 11.59
N GLY A 41 27.70 -16.55 12.18
CA GLY A 41 26.61 -16.19 13.10
C GLY A 41 25.45 -15.44 12.43
N MET A 42 25.45 -15.33 11.10
CA MET A 42 24.42 -14.61 10.36
C MET A 42 23.10 -15.38 10.30
N VAL A 43 21.99 -14.68 10.56
CA VAL A 43 20.65 -15.19 10.26
C VAL A 43 20.38 -15.06 8.75
N PHE A 44 19.99 -16.17 8.13
CA PHE A 44 19.57 -16.24 6.74
C PHE A 44 18.04 -16.17 6.63
N VAL A 45 17.54 -15.42 5.65
CA VAL A 45 16.11 -15.34 5.34
C VAL A 45 15.91 -15.42 3.82
N ASP A 46 15.12 -16.38 3.36
CA ASP A 46 14.83 -16.59 1.93
C ASP A 46 13.71 -15.67 1.45
N ARG A 47 13.97 -14.36 1.46
CA ARG A 47 12.99 -13.30 1.12
C ARG A 47 13.63 -12.23 0.26
N ASP A 48 12.80 -11.34 -0.30
CA ASP A 48 13.27 -10.29 -1.19
C ASP A 48 14.18 -9.27 -0.46
N GLY A 49 15.48 -9.35 -0.74
CA GLY A 49 16.46 -8.44 -0.18
C GLY A 49 16.30 -6.99 -0.64
N LYS A 50 15.75 -6.69 -1.83
CA LYS A 50 15.47 -5.31 -2.28
C LYS A 50 14.41 -4.68 -1.38
N GLN A 51 13.29 -5.37 -1.18
CA GLN A 51 12.18 -4.86 -0.37
C GLN A 51 12.51 -4.76 1.11
N PHE A 52 13.38 -5.65 1.61
CA PHE A 52 13.85 -5.58 3.00
C PHE A 52 14.53 -4.26 3.38
N ARG A 53 15.11 -3.53 2.40
CA ARG A 53 15.65 -2.19 2.66
C ARG A 53 14.58 -1.25 3.23
N HIS A 54 13.37 -1.30 2.68
CA HIS A 54 12.24 -0.48 3.14
C HIS A 54 11.71 -0.95 4.49
N ILE A 55 11.70 -2.27 4.73
CA ILE A 55 11.39 -2.85 6.05
C ILE A 55 12.33 -2.28 7.13
N LEU A 56 13.64 -2.27 6.89
CA LEU A 56 14.59 -1.73 7.85
C LEU A 56 14.42 -0.23 8.09
N ASN A 57 14.18 0.55 7.03
CA ASN A 57 13.96 1.98 7.20
C ASN A 57 12.69 2.25 8.01
N TRP A 58 11.60 1.54 7.71
CA TRP A 58 10.38 1.59 8.53
C TRP A 58 10.66 1.30 10.00
N LEU A 59 11.43 0.24 10.30
CA LEU A 59 11.75 -0.11 11.68
C LEU A 59 12.63 0.93 12.39
N ARG A 60 13.51 1.63 11.67
CA ARG A 60 14.42 2.66 12.22
C ARG A 60 13.69 3.96 12.54
N ASP A 61 13.03 4.55 11.55
CA ASP A 61 12.48 5.91 11.64
C ASP A 61 10.98 5.99 11.28
N GLY A 62 10.41 4.94 10.70
CA GLY A 62 9.00 4.90 10.32
C GLY A 62 8.70 5.61 9.01
N ILE A 63 9.74 5.96 8.25
CA ILE A 63 9.61 6.71 7.01
C ILE A 63 9.82 5.77 5.83
N LEU A 64 8.85 5.80 4.91
CA LEU A 64 9.00 5.19 3.59
C LEU A 64 9.24 6.28 2.54
N PRO A 65 10.11 6.03 1.55
CA PRO A 65 10.22 6.91 0.39
C PRO A 65 8.92 6.89 -0.43
N THR A 66 8.77 7.84 -1.35
CA THR A 66 7.72 7.77 -2.35
C THR A 66 7.96 6.58 -3.27
N LEU A 67 7.10 5.57 -3.17
CA LEU A 67 7.15 4.35 -3.98
C LEU A 67 6.08 4.36 -5.09
N THR A 68 6.36 3.62 -6.16
CA THR A 68 5.36 3.28 -7.19
C THR A 68 4.30 2.31 -6.65
N ASN A 69 3.17 2.17 -7.34
CA ASN A 69 2.13 1.22 -6.92
C ASN A 69 2.63 -0.24 -6.91
N VAL A 70 3.49 -0.61 -7.86
CA VAL A 70 4.10 -1.95 -7.93
C VAL A 70 5.03 -2.17 -6.74
N GLU A 71 5.88 -1.20 -6.41
CA GLU A 71 6.77 -1.29 -5.24
C GLU A 71 5.99 -1.37 -3.93
N TYR A 72 4.87 -0.65 -3.80
CA TYR A 72 4.00 -0.78 -2.64
C TYR A 72 3.38 -2.18 -2.53
N GLN A 73 2.99 -2.81 -3.63
CA GLN A 73 2.49 -4.19 -3.63
C GLN A 73 3.59 -5.20 -3.28
N GLU A 74 4.79 -5.02 -3.82
CA GLU A 74 5.98 -5.80 -3.47
C GLU A 74 6.30 -5.69 -1.99
N LEU A 75 6.37 -4.47 -1.46
CA LEU A 75 6.64 -4.21 -0.05
C LEU A 75 5.54 -4.76 0.85
N LEU A 76 4.27 -4.69 0.43
CA LEU A 76 3.15 -5.24 1.19
C LEU A 76 3.31 -6.74 1.43
N ARG A 77 3.76 -7.51 0.43
CA ARG A 77 4.00 -8.96 0.56
C ARG A 77 5.07 -9.27 1.61
N GLU A 78 6.13 -8.47 1.67
CA GLU A 78 7.15 -8.62 2.71
C GLU A 78 6.65 -8.17 4.08
N ALA A 79 5.92 -7.06 4.16
CA ALA A 79 5.33 -6.60 5.41
C ALA A 79 4.38 -7.65 6.01
N GLU A 80 3.58 -8.31 5.18
CA GLU A 80 2.71 -9.43 5.57
C GLU A 80 3.51 -10.64 6.04
N TYR A 81 4.60 -11.00 5.33
CA TYR A 81 5.48 -12.09 5.75
C TYR A 81 6.11 -11.84 7.13
N TYR A 82 6.67 -10.65 7.35
CA TYR A 82 7.28 -10.29 8.63
C TYR A 82 6.27 -9.90 9.72
N GLN A 83 4.98 -9.91 9.41
CA GLN A 83 3.88 -9.57 10.32
C GLN A 83 4.01 -8.17 10.91
N LEU A 84 4.33 -7.18 10.06
CA LEU A 84 4.48 -5.77 10.41
C LEU A 84 3.13 -5.05 10.24
N LEU A 85 2.26 -5.20 11.22
CA LEU A 85 0.86 -4.75 11.16
C LEU A 85 0.73 -3.24 10.94
N GLU A 86 1.60 -2.44 11.56
CA GLU A 86 1.56 -0.99 11.40
C GLU A 86 1.98 -0.59 9.98
N LEU A 87 3.03 -1.23 9.45
CA LEU A 87 3.47 -1.05 8.07
C LEU A 87 2.39 -1.46 7.06
N ILE A 88 1.74 -2.60 7.27
CA ILE A 88 0.64 -3.08 6.41
C ILE A 88 -0.48 -2.04 6.36
N LYS A 89 -0.88 -1.51 7.51
CA LYS A 89 -1.91 -0.47 7.62
C LYS A 89 -1.47 0.81 6.90
N TYR A 90 -0.22 1.22 7.07
CA TYR A 90 0.35 2.39 6.40
C TYR A 90 0.32 2.24 4.88
N ILE A 91 0.78 1.11 4.34
CA ILE A 91 0.82 0.85 2.91
C ILE A 91 -0.59 0.83 2.31
N LYS A 92 -1.52 0.09 2.93
CA LYS A 92 -2.92 0.02 2.47
C LYS A 92 -3.58 1.42 2.44
N SER A 93 -3.33 2.23 3.45
CA SER A 93 -3.84 3.61 3.52
C SER A 93 -3.29 4.49 2.39
N ASN A 94 -1.99 4.39 2.09
CA ASN A 94 -1.35 5.17 1.04
C ASN A 94 -1.75 4.71 -0.38
N MET A 95 -1.94 3.41 -0.59
CA MET A 95 -2.48 2.88 -1.86
C MET A 95 -3.93 3.31 -2.11
N CYS A 96 -4.75 3.45 -1.06
CA CYS A 96 -6.11 3.99 -1.17
C CYS A 96 -6.12 5.50 -1.46
N LYS A 97 -5.19 6.28 -0.89
CA LYS A 97 -5.07 7.73 -1.17
C LYS A 97 -4.71 8.01 -2.64
N LYS A 98 -3.78 7.23 -3.22
CA LYS A 98 -3.44 7.36 -4.65
C LYS A 98 -4.60 7.01 -5.59
N LYS A 99 -5.47 6.06 -5.19
CA LYS A 99 -6.73 5.83 -5.91
C LYS A 99 -7.72 7.00 -5.81
N GLY A 100 -7.61 7.86 -4.81
CA GLY A 100 -8.42 9.06 -4.66
C GLY A 100 -7.90 10.25 -5.47
N GLU A 101 -6.59 10.33 -5.73
CA GLU A 101 -5.97 11.39 -6.52
C GLU A 101 -6.15 11.18 -8.04
N ASP A 102 -6.26 9.93 -8.50
CA ASP A 102 -6.68 9.60 -9.87
C ASP A 102 -8.22 9.70 -10.09
N ILE A 103 -8.99 10.11 -9.06
CA ILE A 103 -10.45 10.38 -9.13
C ILE A 103 -10.75 11.84 -8.74
N LEU A 104 -9.78 12.75 -8.93
CA LEU A 104 -9.99 14.19 -8.81
C LEU A 104 -10.41 14.87 -10.12
N GLU A 105 -11.19 14.17 -10.95
CA GLU A 105 -12.13 14.84 -11.83
C GLU A 105 -13.52 14.47 -11.34
N ALA A 106 -14.27 15.47 -10.89
CA ALA A 106 -15.63 15.29 -10.38
C ALA A 106 -16.54 14.80 -11.52
N GLU A 107 -16.47 13.52 -11.85
CA GLU A 107 -17.45 12.87 -12.70
C GLU A 107 -18.72 12.74 -11.87
N LEU A 108 -19.70 13.58 -12.19
CA LEU A 108 -21.06 13.42 -11.70
C LEU A 108 -21.49 11.98 -11.92
N THR A 109 -21.92 11.30 -10.86
CA THR A 109 -22.45 9.95 -10.99
C THR A 109 -23.70 9.97 -11.86
N ARG A 110 -24.03 8.85 -12.52
CA ARG A 110 -25.26 8.75 -13.34
C ARG A 110 -26.51 9.23 -12.60
N LYS A 111 -26.59 8.95 -11.29
CA LYS A 111 -27.71 9.39 -10.44
C LYS A 111 -27.77 10.90 -10.28
N GLU A 112 -26.63 11.56 -10.15
CA GLU A 112 -26.54 13.02 -10.03
C GLU A 112 -26.89 13.71 -11.36
N ILE A 113 -26.44 13.17 -12.49
CA ILE A 113 -26.81 13.68 -13.82
C ILE A 113 -28.32 13.57 -14.04
N ILE A 114 -28.90 12.40 -13.76
CA ILE A 114 -30.35 12.18 -13.90
C ILE A 114 -31.13 13.12 -12.98
N LYS A 115 -30.69 13.30 -11.74
CA LYS A 115 -31.32 14.22 -10.78
C LYS A 115 -31.26 15.67 -11.27
N ILE A 116 -30.14 16.11 -11.84
CA ILE A 116 -29.99 17.47 -12.38
C ILE A 116 -30.96 17.69 -13.55
N ILE A 117 -31.00 16.77 -14.52
CA ILE A 117 -31.89 16.84 -15.69
C ILE A 117 -33.37 16.82 -15.26
N GLN A 118 -33.73 15.94 -14.32
CA GLN A 118 -35.11 15.78 -13.84
C GLN A 118 -35.55 16.92 -12.91
N SER A 119 -34.62 17.57 -12.20
CA SER A 119 -34.96 18.62 -11.23
C SER A 119 -35.46 19.93 -11.83
N SER A 120 -35.56 20.03 -13.17
CA SER A 120 -36.04 21.18 -13.96
C SER A 120 -35.40 22.55 -13.64
N LYS A 121 -34.36 22.56 -12.79
CA LYS A 121 -33.68 23.75 -12.28
C LYS A 121 -32.52 24.24 -13.15
N ILE A 122 -32.02 23.43 -14.08
CA ILE A 122 -30.85 23.78 -14.90
C ILE A 122 -31.19 23.65 -16.39
N ARG A 123 -31.08 24.75 -17.14
CA ARG A 123 -31.10 24.74 -18.61
C ARG A 123 -29.67 24.89 -19.13
N PHE A 124 -29.17 23.85 -19.79
CA PHE A 124 -27.90 23.95 -20.52
C PHE A 124 -28.14 24.69 -21.83
N ARG A 125 -27.86 26.00 -21.86
CA ARG A 125 -27.83 26.81 -23.10
C ARG A 125 -26.38 27.01 -23.52
N GLY A 126 -26.11 26.94 -24.83
CA GLY A 126 -24.77 27.18 -25.39
C GLY A 126 -23.78 26.03 -25.25
N VAL A 127 -24.22 24.83 -24.82
CA VAL A 127 -23.37 23.64 -24.73
C VAL A 127 -23.64 22.74 -25.95
N ASN A 128 -22.60 22.40 -26.70
CA ASN A 128 -22.68 21.43 -27.79
C ASN A 128 -22.06 20.10 -27.33
N LEU A 129 -22.86 19.05 -27.29
CA LEU A 129 -22.44 17.69 -26.91
C LEU A 129 -22.34 16.75 -28.13
N SER A 130 -22.43 17.29 -29.35
CA SER A 130 -22.27 16.50 -30.58
C SER A 130 -20.87 15.88 -30.62
N GLY A 131 -20.79 14.57 -30.88
CA GLY A 131 -19.52 13.83 -31.00
C GLY A 131 -19.07 13.09 -29.73
N LEU A 132 -19.74 13.28 -28.59
CA LEU A 132 -19.49 12.49 -27.39
C LEU A 132 -20.23 11.13 -27.46
N ASN A 133 -19.53 10.05 -27.09
CA ASN A 133 -20.13 8.72 -26.99
C ASN A 133 -20.89 8.57 -25.66
N LEU A 134 -22.20 8.80 -25.70
CA LEU A 134 -23.09 8.71 -24.54
C LEU A 134 -23.76 7.33 -24.37
N SER A 135 -23.32 6.29 -25.08
CA SER A 135 -23.95 4.95 -25.07
C SER A 135 -24.00 4.28 -23.69
N LYS A 136 -23.15 4.72 -22.75
CA LYS A 136 -23.11 4.22 -21.37
C LYS A 136 -24.06 4.96 -20.42
N LEU A 137 -24.85 5.91 -20.92
CA LEU A 137 -25.79 6.72 -20.16
C LEU A 137 -27.17 6.04 -20.23
N VAL A 138 -27.53 5.31 -19.17
CA VAL A 138 -28.78 4.54 -19.09
C VAL A 138 -29.73 5.24 -18.11
N SER A 139 -30.91 5.62 -18.56
CA SER A 139 -31.96 6.21 -17.72
C SER A 139 -32.75 5.09 -17.03
N PHE A 140 -32.74 5.07 -15.70
CA PHE A 140 -33.64 4.21 -14.94
C PHE A 140 -34.95 4.98 -14.73
N LYS A 141 -36.04 4.52 -15.37
CA LYS A 141 -37.39 4.93 -14.97
C LYS A 141 -37.63 4.39 -13.55
N SER A 142 -37.84 5.29 -12.60
CA SER A 142 -38.38 4.91 -11.31
C SER A 142 -39.86 4.57 -11.50
N ILE A 143 -40.28 3.41 -10.99
CA ILE A 143 -41.67 2.93 -10.98
C ILE A 143 -42.51 3.85 -10.11
#